data_AF-A0A6J4NRR7-F1
#
_entry.id   AF-A0A6J4NRR7-F1
#
_cell.length_a   1.000
_cell.length_b   1.000
_cell.length_c   1.000
_cell.angle_alpha   90.00
_cell.angle_beta   90.00
_cell.angle_gamma   90.00
#
_symmetry.space_group_name_H-M   'P 1'
#
loop_
_entity.id
_entity.type
_entity.pdbx_description
1 polymer ?
#
loop_
_entity_poly.entity_id
_entity_poly.type
_entity_poly.pdbx_seq_one_letter_code
_entity_poly.pdbx_strand_id
1 'polypeptide(L)'
;MSERLILFTRYPEPGKAKTRLIPALGAEAAADLHRQMTEHTLAQVKPLQQSRPLTVECWFAGGDRTQMQTWLGADLVCQPQPDGDLGDRMAQAFQAAFDRGVKAT
;
A
#
# COMPACT_ATOMS: atom_id res chain seq x y z
N MET A 1 -17.50 -8.85 12.52
CA MET A 1 -17.27 -8.64 11.07
C MET A 1 -15.77 -8.49 10.86
N SER A 2 -15.21 -9.01 9.78
CA SER A 2 -13.79 -8.81 9.44
C SER A 2 -13.69 -7.55 8.59
N GLU A 3 -13.05 -6.51 9.12
CA GLU A 3 -12.78 -5.29 8.38
C GLU A 3 -11.55 -5.47 7.49
N ARG A 4 -11.50 -4.72 6.39
CA ARG A 4 -10.35 -4.73 5.48
C ARG A 4 -9.90 -3.32 5.18
N LEU A 5 -8.62 -3.04 5.41
CA LEU A 5 -7.96 -1.80 5.03
C LEU A 5 -7.08 -2.05 3.81
N ILE A 6 -7.34 -1.29 2.76
CA ILE A 6 -6.63 -1.38 1.49
C ILE A 6 -5.65 -0.21 1.41
N LEU A 7 -4.35 -0.49 1.42
CA LEU A 7 -3.29 0.50 1.31
C LEU A 7 -2.74 0.52 -0.12
N PHE A 8 -2.96 1.62 -0.83
CA PHE A 8 -2.34 1.86 -2.13
C PHE A 8 -0.99 2.53 -1.95
N THR A 9 0.08 1.92 -2.48
CA THR A 9 1.42 2.53 -2.46
C THR A 9 2.20 2.24 -3.75
N ARG A 10 3.32 2.92 -3.91
CA ARG A 10 4.32 2.64 -4.95
C ARG A 10 5.57 2.07 -4.29
N TYR A 11 6.30 1.20 -4.97
CA TYR A 11 7.64 0.82 -4.52
C TYR A 11 8.57 2.07 -4.47
N PRO A 12 9.32 2.31 -3.38
CA PRO A 12 10.17 3.48 -3.19
C PRO A 12 11.44 3.41 -4.05
N GLU A 13 11.26 3.57 -5.35
CA GLU A 13 12.38 3.66 -6.31
C GLU A 13 12.73 5.14 -6.57
N PRO A 14 14.02 5.53 -6.48
CA PRO A 14 14.49 6.86 -6.82
C PRO A 14 13.99 7.31 -8.20
N GLY A 15 13.49 8.54 -8.28
CA GLY A 15 12.95 9.10 -9.51
C GLY A 15 11.53 8.65 -9.88
N LYS A 16 10.96 7.66 -9.19
CA LYS A 16 9.59 7.17 -9.46
C LYS A 16 8.59 7.48 -8.36
N ALA A 17 9.03 7.62 -7.12
CA ALA A 17 8.19 8.01 -5.99
C ALA A 17 8.35 9.50 -5.66
N LYS A 18 7.25 10.13 -5.22
CA LYS A 18 7.20 11.53 -4.76
C LYS A 18 7.96 12.51 -5.68
N THR A 19 7.79 12.36 -6.99
CA THR A 19 8.60 13.09 -8.00
C THR A 19 8.54 14.60 -7.90
N ARG A 20 7.41 15.15 -7.41
CA ARG A 20 7.25 16.59 -7.13
C ARG A 20 8.16 17.12 -6.01
N LEU A 21 8.68 16.23 -5.14
CA LEU A 21 9.61 16.59 -4.07
C LEU A 21 11.08 16.46 -4.48
N ILE A 22 11.38 15.85 -5.64
CA ILE A 22 12.75 15.69 -6.14
C ILE A 22 13.48 17.03 -6.28
N PRO A 23 12.88 18.13 -6.78
CA PRO A 23 13.59 19.41 -6.87
C PRO A 23 14.08 19.96 -5.52
N ALA A 24 13.43 19.58 -4.41
CA ALA A 24 13.78 20.03 -3.07
C ALA A 24 14.66 19.02 -2.30
N LEU A 25 14.49 17.72 -2.55
CA LEU A 25 15.09 16.64 -1.75
C LEU A 25 16.12 15.80 -2.52
N GLY A 26 16.10 15.83 -3.85
CA GLY A 26 16.77 14.84 -4.69
C GLY A 26 15.98 13.53 -4.81
N ALA A 27 16.36 12.70 -5.80
CA ALA A 27 15.64 11.47 -6.13
C ALA A 27 15.68 10.42 -5.02
N GLU A 28 16.85 10.23 -4.40
CA GLU A 28 17.07 9.28 -3.30
C GLU A 28 16.25 9.66 -2.07
N ALA A 29 16.37 10.90 -1.59
CA ALA A 29 15.65 11.32 -0.39
C ALA A 29 14.14 11.41 -0.61
N ALA A 30 13.67 11.69 -1.84
CA ALA A 30 12.25 11.61 -2.16
C ALA A 30 11.70 10.17 -2.09
N ALA A 31 12.50 9.18 -2.52
CA ALA A 31 12.15 7.76 -2.40
C ALA A 31 12.19 7.28 -0.94
N ASP A 32 13.21 7.67 -0.17
CA ASP A 32 13.29 7.33 1.25
C ASP A 32 12.16 7.99 2.06
N LEU A 33 11.79 9.23 1.75
CA LEU A 33 10.61 9.85 2.36
C LEU A 33 9.33 9.07 2.05
N HIS A 34 9.13 8.63 0.81
CA HIS A 34 7.99 7.78 0.44
C HIS A 34 7.97 6.46 1.21
N ARG A 35 9.16 5.86 1.39
CA ARG A 35 9.36 4.66 2.19
C ARG A 35 8.92 4.90 3.64
N GLN A 36 9.44 5.93 4.29
CA GLN A 36 9.11 6.30 5.67
C GLN A 36 7.62 6.61 5.85
N MET A 37 6.97 7.30 4.89
CA MET A 37 5.53 7.58 4.95
C MET A 37 4.69 6.30 4.93
N THR A 38 5.06 5.32 4.10
CA THR A 38 4.37 4.04 4.01
C THR A 38 4.55 3.24 5.30
N GLU A 39 5.78 3.17 5.81
CA GLU A 39 6.10 2.51 7.09
C GLU A 39 5.37 3.15 8.26
N HIS A 40 5.33 4.49 8.32
CA HIS A 40 4.58 5.22 9.34
C HIS A 40 3.09 4.88 9.27
N THR A 41 2.50 4.83 8.07
CA THR A 41 1.09 4.45 7.90
C THR A 41 0.82 3.05 8.46
N LEU A 42 1.66 2.07 8.13
CA LEU A 42 1.53 0.70 8.67
C LEU A 42 1.72 0.66 10.19
N ALA A 43 2.64 1.45 10.74
CA ALA A 43 2.83 1.56 12.18
C ALA A 43 1.58 2.10 12.90
N GLN A 44 0.86 3.06 12.29
CA GLN A 44 -0.43 3.55 12.82
C GLN A 44 -1.55 2.52 12.73
N VAL A 45 -1.51 1.63 11.73
CA VAL A 45 -2.53 0.59 11.52
C VAL A 45 -2.34 -0.59 12.47
N LYS A 46 -1.10 -0.90 12.88
CA LYS A 46 -0.81 -2.04 13.75
C LYS A 46 -1.61 -2.05 15.07
N PRO A 47 -1.74 -0.93 15.81
CA PRO A 47 -2.62 -0.87 16.98
C PRO A 47 -4.10 -1.16 16.66
N LEU A 48 -4.59 -0.79 15.47
CA LEU A 48 -5.96 -1.08 15.04
C LEU A 48 -6.18 -2.58 14.80
N GLN A 49 -5.18 -3.28 14.29
CA GLN A 49 -5.24 -4.73 14.13
C GLN A 49 -5.24 -5.47 15.48
N GLN A 50 -4.71 -4.84 16.53
CA GLN A 50 -4.73 -5.39 17.89
C GLN A 50 -6.07 -5.15 18.59
N SER A 51 -6.79 -4.07 18.26
CA SER A 51 -8.04 -3.71 18.91
C SER A 51 -9.29 -4.33 18.25
N ARG A 52 -9.21 -4.70 16.98
CA ARG A 52 -10.33 -5.30 16.23
C ARG A 52 -9.87 -6.20 15.09
N PRO A 53 -10.74 -7.12 14.60
CA PRO A 53 -10.44 -7.98 13.45
C PRO A 53 -10.28 -7.15 12.16
N LEU A 54 -9.05 -6.70 11.89
CA LEU A 54 -8.69 -5.89 10.72
C LEU A 54 -7.61 -6.58 9.89
N THR A 55 -7.94 -6.88 8.64
CA THR A 55 -6.96 -7.35 7.64
C THR A 55 -6.41 -6.16 6.86
N VAL A 56 -5.10 -6.06 6.74
CA VAL A 56 -4.43 -5.02 5.95
C VAL A 56 -3.85 -5.65 4.70
N GLU A 57 -4.09 -5.03 3.55
CA GLU A 57 -3.50 -5.43 2.29
C GLU A 57 -2.88 -4.25 1.56
N CYS A 58 -1.77 -4.51 0.89
CA CYS A 58 -1.00 -3.53 0.15
C CYS A 58 -1.19 -3.76 -1.35
N TRP A 59 -1.77 -2.78 -2.04
CA TRP A 59 -1.88 -2.76 -3.48
C TRP A 59 -0.78 -1.85 -4.04
N PHE A 60 0.22 -2.44 -4.70
CA PHE A 60 1.45 -1.74 -5.06
C PHE A 60 1.62 -1.50 -6.56
N ALA A 61 2.25 -0.39 -6.92
CA ALA A 61 2.72 -0.12 -8.28
C ALA A 61 4.26 -0.05 -8.32
N GLY A 62 4.86 -0.61 -9.37
CA GLY A 62 6.32 -0.71 -9.50
C GLY A 62 6.94 -1.74 -8.55
N GLY A 63 8.17 -2.14 -8.86
CA GLY A 63 8.82 -3.26 -8.19
C GLY A 63 8.09 -4.59 -8.39
N ASP A 64 8.42 -5.58 -7.57
CA ASP A 64 7.75 -6.88 -7.53
C ASP A 64 7.32 -7.29 -6.12
N ARG A 65 6.57 -8.40 -6.04
CA ARG A 65 6.04 -8.91 -4.77
C ARG A 65 7.13 -9.24 -3.76
N THR A 66 8.26 -9.77 -4.23
CA THR A 66 9.41 -10.10 -3.37
C THR A 66 9.99 -8.85 -2.75
N GLN A 67 10.24 -7.81 -3.54
CA GLN A 67 10.74 -6.52 -3.05
C GLN A 67 9.80 -5.89 -2.03
N MET A 68 8.49 -5.96 -2.29
CA MET A 68 7.47 -5.45 -1.37
C MET A 68 7.44 -6.23 -0.04
N GLN A 69 7.55 -7.56 -0.09
CA GLN A 69 7.58 -8.41 1.12
C GLN A 69 8.89 -8.28 1.89
N THR A 70 10.03 -8.10 1.20
CA THR A 70 11.32 -7.78 1.83
C THR A 70 11.24 -6.45 2.58
N TRP A 71 10.54 -5.46 2.02
CA TRP A 71 10.41 -4.15 2.63
C TRP A 71 9.37 -4.09 3.75
N LEU A 72 8.13 -4.53 3.48
CA LEU A 72 6.99 -4.36 4.37
C LEU A 72 6.74 -5.55 5.32
N GLY A 73 7.48 -6.65 5.12
CA GLY A 73 7.34 -7.89 5.88
C GLY A 73 6.59 -8.98 5.11
N ALA A 74 6.98 -10.23 5.34
CA ALA A 74 6.44 -11.40 4.64
C ALA A 74 4.95 -11.65 4.94
N ASP A 75 4.49 -11.23 6.12
CA ASP A 75 3.10 -11.44 6.59
C ASP A 75 2.10 -10.48 5.92
N LEU A 76 2.57 -9.39 5.30
CA LEU A 76 1.70 -8.42 4.63
C LEU A 76 1.25 -8.96 3.27
N VAL A 77 -0.07 -9.01 3.07
CA VAL A 77 -0.64 -9.38 1.77
C VAL A 77 -0.36 -8.27 0.76
N CYS A 78 0.56 -8.52 -0.16
CA CYS A 78 0.91 -7.59 -1.24
C CYS A 78 0.34 -8.07 -2.58
N GLN A 79 -0.35 -7.19 -3.29
CA GLN A 79 -0.97 -7.41 -4.61
C GLN A 79 -0.53 -6.31 -5.58
N PRO A 80 -0.21 -6.61 -6.85
CA PRO A 80 0.02 -5.58 -7.84
C PRO A 80 -1.28 -4.78 -8.08
N GLN A 81 -1.15 -3.46 -8.26
CA GLN A 81 -2.26 -2.62 -8.72
C GLN A 81 -2.64 -3.00 -10.14
N PRO A 82 -3.94 -3.07 -10.46
CA PRO A 82 -4.39 -3.36 -11.80
C PRO A 82 -4.17 -2.15 -12.71
N ASP A 83 -4.31 -2.39 -14.01
CA ASP A 83 -4.34 -1.32 -15.00
C ASP A 83 -5.59 -0.45 -14.84
N GLY A 84 -5.55 0.74 -15.43
CA GLY A 84 -6.59 1.75 -15.34
C GLY A 84 -6.21 2.94 -14.47
N ASP A 85 -7.15 3.87 -14.34
CA ASP A 85 -6.99 5.06 -13.52
C ASP A 85 -7.16 4.75 -12.01
N LEU A 86 -7.09 5.77 -11.16
CA LEU A 86 -7.24 5.57 -9.73
C LEU A 86 -8.65 5.02 -9.36
N GLY A 87 -9.68 5.47 -10.06
CA GLY A 87 -11.05 5.00 -9.86
C GLY A 87 -11.21 3.52 -10.21
N ASP A 88 -10.69 3.11 -11.38
CA ASP A 88 -10.70 1.72 -11.83
C ASP A 88 -10.00 0.80 -10.83
N ARG A 89 -8.83 1.23 -10.35
CA ARG A 89 -8.04 0.47 -9.38
C ARG A 89 -8.75 0.32 -8.04
N MET A 90 -9.37 1.39 -7.56
CA MET A 90 -10.17 1.36 -6.33
C MET A 90 -11.37 0.41 -6.50
N ALA A 91 -12.11 0.53 -7.61
CA ALA A 91 -13.27 -0.33 -7.88
C ALA A 91 -12.88 -1.81 -7.86
N GLN A 92 -11.78 -2.17 -8.52
CA GLN A 92 -11.27 -3.54 -8.54
C GLN A 92 -10.81 -4.02 -7.15
N ALA A 93 -10.13 -3.18 -6.37
CA ALA A 93 -9.70 -3.55 -5.03
C ALA A 93 -10.88 -3.74 -4.07
N PHE A 94 -11.91 -2.89 -4.16
CA PHE A 94 -13.16 -3.08 -3.42
C PHE A 94 -13.89 -4.35 -3.87
N GLN A 95 -14.00 -4.60 -5.17
CA GLN A 95 -14.63 -5.82 -5.68
C GLN A 95 -13.92 -7.08 -5.15
N ALA A 96 -12.58 -7.10 -5.20
CA ALA A 96 -11.79 -8.21 -4.65
C ALA A 96 -11.99 -8.39 -3.13
N ALA A 97 -12.23 -7.31 -2.38
CA ALA A 97 -12.57 -7.39 -0.97
C ALA A 97 -13.99 -7.95 -0.75
N PHE A 98 -14.97 -7.52 -1.54
CA PHE A 98 -16.35 -8.02 -1.48
C PHE A 98 -16.46 -9.49 -1.87
N ASP A 99 -15.72 -9.94 -2.88
CA ASP A 99 -15.65 -11.35 -3.28
C ASP A 99 -15.09 -12.25 -2.16
N ARG A 100 -14.30 -11.67 -1.24
CA ARG A 100 -13.78 -12.32 -0.04
C ARG A 100 -14.72 -12.22 1.17
N GLY A 101 -15.95 -11.73 0.97
CA GLY A 101 -16.99 -11.67 1.98
C GLY A 101 -16.96 -10.45 2.90
N VAL A 102 -16.15 -9.43 2.60
CA VAL A 102 -16.24 -8.13 3.28
C VAL A 102 -17.59 -7.50 2.91
N LYS A 103 -18.27 -6.87 3.87
CA LYS A 103 -19.55 -6.19 3.63
C LYS A 103 -19.32 -4.69 3.56
N ALA A 104 -20.02 -4.01 2.65
CA ALA A 104 -20.17 -2.57 2.73
C ALA A 104 -20.93 -2.24 4.03
N THR A 105 -20.32 -1.43 4.88
CA THR A 105 -20.94 -0.86 6.09
C THR A 105 -21.76 0.37 5.74
#